data_AF-A0A9D1HVU9-F1
#
_entry.id   AF-A0A9D1HVU9-F1
#
_cell.length_a   1.000
_cell.length_b   1.000
_cell.length_c   1.000
_cell.angle_alpha   90.00
_cell.angle_beta   90.00
_cell.angle_gamma   90.00
#
_symmetry.space_group_name_H-M   'P 1'
#
loop_
_entity.id
_entity.type
_entity.pdbx_description
1 polymer ?
#
loop_
_entity_poly.entity_id
_entity_poly.type
_entity_poly.pdbx_seq_one_letter_code
_entity_poly.pdbx_strand_id
1 'polypeptide(L)'
;MKKALLALILVASIAMVGCGKESTGDLEKKMEEYATTYYERYGTLVTGVSMDYEVTLGALRDMNESENVDEKDRFDLSMFEDCKDSTKATIKATSDQKIDSVKVKLNCK
;
A
#
# COMPACT_ATOMS: atom_id res chain seq x y z
N MET A 1 16.09 -36.23 -27.33
CA MET A 1 15.49 -36.11 -25.98
C MET A 1 16.58 -35.65 -25.02
N LYS A 2 16.66 -34.33 -24.75
CA LYS A 2 17.64 -33.77 -23.81
C LYS A 2 16.87 -33.27 -22.59
N LYS A 3 17.11 -33.95 -21.47
CA LYS A 3 16.64 -33.58 -20.14
C LYS A 3 17.41 -32.34 -19.69
N ALA A 4 16.72 -31.30 -19.26
CA ALA A 4 17.30 -30.24 -18.44
C ALA A 4 16.26 -29.86 -17.39
N LEU A 5 16.31 -30.58 -16.28
CA LEU A 5 15.65 -30.25 -15.03
C LEU A 5 16.40 -29.01 -14.48
N LEU A 6 15.75 -27.86 -14.42
CA LEU A 6 16.22 -26.74 -13.60
C LEU A 6 15.16 -26.46 -12.54
N ALA A 7 15.28 -27.21 -11.45
CA ALA A 7 14.70 -26.85 -10.18
C ALA A 7 15.48 -25.66 -9.63
N LEU A 8 14.87 -24.48 -9.61
CA LEU A 8 15.40 -23.31 -8.92
C LEU A 8 14.51 -23.06 -7.70
N ILE A 9 14.84 -23.80 -6.64
CA ILE A 9 14.37 -23.56 -5.29
C ILE A 9 15.08 -22.29 -4.81
N LEU A 10 14.36 -21.19 -4.64
CA LEU A 10 14.77 -20.11 -3.76
C LEU A 10 13.74 -20.01 -2.62
N VAL A 11 13.84 -20.97 -1.70
CA VAL A 11 13.28 -20.84 -0.37
C VAL A 11 14.23 -19.93 0.41
N ALA A 12 13.81 -18.70 0.64
CA ALA A 12 14.33 -17.89 1.73
C ALA A 12 13.13 -17.44 2.56
N SER A 13 12.59 -18.38 3.33
CA SER A 13 11.77 -18.11 4.49
C SER A 13 12.60 -17.32 5.50
N ILE A 14 12.47 -15.99 5.47
CA ILE A 14 12.89 -15.13 6.57
C ILE A 14 11.68 -14.96 7.49
N ALA A 15 11.42 -16.01 8.28
CA ALA A 15 10.71 -15.88 9.53
C ALA A 15 11.73 -15.41 10.57
N MET A 16 11.97 -14.09 10.66
CA MET A 16 12.72 -13.50 11.76
C MET A 16 11.73 -13.00 12.81
N VAL A 17 11.60 -13.81 13.86
CA VAL A 17 10.96 -13.48 15.13
C VAL A 17 11.78 -12.38 15.80
N GLY A 18 11.16 -11.22 16.06
CA GLY A 18 11.73 -10.12 16.83
C GLY A 18 10.60 -9.43 17.59
N CYS A 19 10.75 -9.34 18.92
CA CYS A 19 9.79 -8.73 19.83
C CYS A 19 9.22 -7.40 19.30
N GLY A 20 7.90 -7.33 19.10
CA GLY A 20 7.17 -6.09 18.81
C GLY A 20 7.00 -5.70 17.34
N LYS A 21 7.23 -6.60 16.36
CA LYS A 21 6.91 -6.31 14.96
C LYS A 21 5.40 -6.39 14.71
N GLU A 22 4.82 -5.31 14.21
CA GLU A 22 3.47 -5.29 13.62
C GLU A 22 3.32 -6.44 12.63
N SER A 23 2.19 -7.16 12.69
CA SER A 23 2.00 -8.29 11.78
C SER A 23 1.87 -7.78 10.34
N THR A 24 2.31 -8.59 9.36
CA THR A 24 2.12 -8.26 7.94
C THR A 24 0.65 -7.93 7.62
N GLY A 25 -0.29 -8.62 8.27
CA GLY A 25 -1.73 -8.35 8.11
C GLY A 25 -2.16 -6.99 8.68
N ASP A 26 -1.59 -6.54 9.78
CA ASP A 26 -1.89 -5.22 10.36
C ASP A 26 -1.36 -4.09 9.47
N LEU A 27 -0.16 -4.26 8.91
CA LEU A 27 0.41 -3.33 7.93
C LEU A 27 -0.41 -3.28 6.64
N GLU A 28 -0.87 -4.44 6.13
CA GLU A 28 -1.74 -4.49 4.95
C GLU A 28 -3.05 -3.74 5.21
N LYS A 29 -3.71 -4.05 6.33
CA LYS A 29 -4.97 -3.41 6.72
C LYS A 29 -4.81 -1.90 6.90
N LYS A 30 -3.72 -1.46 7.52
CA LYS A 30 -3.47 -0.04 7.75
C LYS A 30 -3.16 0.71 6.46
N MET A 31 -2.42 0.08 5.53
CA MET A 31 -2.16 0.67 4.22
C MET A 31 -3.45 0.76 3.38
N GLU A 32 -4.33 -0.24 3.46
CA GLU A 32 -5.66 -0.21 2.84
C GLU A 32 -6.53 0.94 3.39
N GLU A 33 -6.56 1.12 4.72
CA GLU A 33 -7.29 2.20 5.39
C GLU A 33 -6.79 3.58 4.93
N TYR A 34 -5.47 3.79 4.91
CA TYR A 34 -4.87 5.07 4.51
C TYR A 34 -5.06 5.35 3.02
N ALA A 35 -4.90 4.36 2.16
CA ALA A 35 -5.13 4.52 0.74
C ALA A 35 -6.60 4.85 0.43
N THR A 36 -7.54 4.15 1.09
CA THR A 36 -8.98 4.41 0.96
C THR A 36 -9.31 5.83 1.40
N THR A 37 -8.84 6.25 2.58
CA THR A 37 -9.05 7.61 3.10
C THR A 37 -8.46 8.66 2.15
N TYR A 38 -7.26 8.42 1.63
CA TYR A 38 -6.62 9.31 0.67
C TYR A 38 -7.44 9.43 -0.62
N TYR A 39 -7.91 8.31 -1.17
CA TYR A 39 -8.74 8.29 -2.37
C TYR A 39 -10.09 8.98 -2.16
N GLU A 40 -10.76 8.76 -1.02
CA GLU A 40 -12.03 9.42 -0.71
C GLU A 40 -11.87 10.95 -0.59
N ARG A 41 -10.73 11.42 -0.08
CA ARG A 41 -10.45 12.85 0.07
C ARG A 41 -9.98 13.53 -1.23
N TYR A 42 -9.14 12.86 -2.01
CA TYR A 42 -8.37 13.48 -3.09
C TYR A 42 -8.49 12.76 -4.44
N GLY A 43 -8.95 11.52 -4.45
CA GLY A 43 -9.02 10.65 -5.63
C GLY A 43 -10.16 10.96 -6.60
N THR A 44 -10.92 12.04 -6.38
CA THR A 44 -12.08 12.40 -7.19
C THR A 44 -11.65 12.68 -8.63
N LEU A 45 -11.81 11.70 -9.51
CA LEU A 45 -11.52 11.80 -10.94
C LEU A 45 -12.73 11.33 -11.77
N VAL A 46 -12.88 11.99 -12.92
CA VAL A 46 -13.85 11.79 -14.01
C VAL A 46 -14.82 10.62 -13.85
N THR A 47 -16.12 10.92 -13.71
CA THR A 47 -17.19 9.90 -13.68
C THR A 47 -17.35 9.23 -15.05
N GLY A 48 -17.78 7.96 -15.05
CA GLY A 48 -18.07 7.21 -16.28
C GLY A 48 -16.96 6.27 -16.76
N VAL A 49 -15.83 6.17 -16.05
CA VAL A 49 -14.73 5.25 -16.37
C VAL A 49 -14.27 4.55 -15.10
N SER A 50 -14.12 3.21 -15.14
CA SER A 50 -13.47 2.47 -14.06
C SER A 50 -11.96 2.65 -14.15
N MET A 51 -11.30 2.85 -13.01
CA MET A 51 -9.87 3.17 -12.98
C MET A 51 -9.14 2.50 -11.81
N ASP A 52 -7.86 2.22 -12.03
CA ASP A 52 -6.95 1.79 -10.99
C ASP A 52 -6.15 3.01 -10.50
N TYR A 53 -6.26 3.31 -9.21
CA TYR A 53 -5.56 4.40 -8.55
C TYR A 53 -4.49 3.85 -7.60
N GLU A 54 -3.26 4.35 -7.70
CA GLU A 54 -2.17 3.90 -6.83
C GLU A 54 -1.88 4.94 -5.74
N VAL A 55 -1.99 4.52 -4.48
CA VAL A 55 -1.52 5.29 -3.33
C VAL A 55 -0.24 4.63 -2.81
N THR A 56 0.85 5.38 -2.80
CA THR A 56 2.15 4.92 -2.28
C THR A 56 2.41 5.48 -0.89
N LEU A 57 3.22 4.78 -0.09
CA LEU A 57 3.67 5.28 1.21
C LEU A 57 4.45 6.59 1.05
N GLY A 58 5.20 6.75 -0.03
CA GLY A 58 5.86 8.02 -0.38
C GLY A 58 4.86 9.17 -0.53
N ALA A 59 3.78 8.96 -1.28
CA ALA A 59 2.73 9.99 -1.44
C ALA A 59 2.06 10.37 -0.10
N LEU A 60 1.88 9.41 0.80
CA LEU A 60 1.35 9.69 2.15
C LEU A 60 2.33 10.50 3.00
N ARG A 61 3.65 10.24 2.87
CA ARG A 61 4.70 11.02 3.54
C ARG A 61 4.76 12.44 3.00
N ASP A 62 4.78 12.60 1.67
CA ASP A 62 4.75 13.91 1.01
C ASP A 62 3.52 14.71 1.44
N MET A 63 2.37 14.05 1.58
CA MET A 63 1.14 14.68 2.10
C MET A 63 1.30 15.16 3.55
N ASN A 64 1.89 14.35 4.42
CA ASN A 64 2.13 14.73 5.82
C ASN A 64 3.10 15.90 5.97
N GLU A 65 4.04 16.05 5.04
CA GLU A 65 5.02 17.15 5.00
C GLU A 65 4.46 18.42 4.35
N SER A 66 3.34 18.34 3.63
CA SER A 66 2.69 19.47 2.97
C SER A 66 2.14 20.49 3.97
N GLU A 67 2.45 21.77 3.75
CA GLU A 67 1.91 22.89 4.52
C GLU A 67 0.40 23.11 4.30
N ASN A 68 -0.15 22.55 3.22
CA ASN A 68 -1.57 22.70 2.85
C ASN A 68 -2.48 21.62 3.46
N VAL A 69 -1.93 20.77 4.33
CA VAL A 69 -2.66 19.67 4.97
C VAL A 69 -2.72 19.92 6.48
N ASP A 70 -3.94 20.04 6.99
CA ASP A 70 -4.18 20.18 8.42
C ASP A 70 -3.60 18.98 9.19
N GLU A 71 -3.06 19.22 10.39
CA GLU A 71 -2.46 18.18 11.22
C GLU A 71 -3.39 16.98 11.47
N LYS A 72 -4.69 17.25 11.66
CA LYS A 72 -5.73 16.22 11.85
C LYS A 72 -5.94 15.30 10.65
N ASP A 73 -5.52 15.74 9.46
CA ASP A 73 -5.69 14.99 8.21
C ASP A 73 -4.43 14.19 7.85
N ARG A 74 -3.33 14.36 8.60
CA ARG A 74 -2.10 13.59 8.45
C ARG A 74 -2.28 12.16 8.92
N PHE A 75 -1.52 11.25 8.32
CA PHE A 75 -1.52 9.82 8.67
C PHE A 75 -0.43 9.49 9.68
N ASP A 76 -0.72 8.64 10.66
CA ASP A 76 0.34 8.07 11.50
C ASP A 76 1.07 6.96 10.74
N LEU A 77 2.28 7.25 10.28
CA LEU A 77 3.08 6.34 9.46
C LEU A 77 4.14 5.58 10.27
N SER A 78 4.12 5.67 11.59
CA SER A 78 5.11 5.05 12.48
C SER A 78 5.25 3.54 12.26
N MET A 79 4.13 2.82 12.07
CA MET A 79 4.10 1.39 11.77
C MET A 79 4.86 1.02 10.48
N PHE A 80 5.06 1.98 9.57
CA PHE A 80 5.73 1.78 8.28
C PHE A 80 7.17 2.31 8.26
N GLU A 81 7.81 2.51 9.40
CA GLU A 81 9.18 3.04 9.48
C GLU A 81 10.19 2.21 8.69
N ASP A 82 10.05 0.88 8.72
CA ASP A 82 10.90 -0.08 8.01
C ASP A 82 10.44 -0.36 6.57
N CYS A 83 9.35 0.28 6.14
CA CYS A 83 8.79 0.13 4.80
C CYS A 83 9.34 1.19 3.85
N LYS A 84 9.65 0.78 2.62
CA LYS A 84 10.06 1.69 1.55
C LYS A 84 8.86 2.45 1.02
N ASP A 85 9.09 3.64 0.49
CA ASP A 85 8.07 4.51 -0.13
C ASP A 85 7.30 3.83 -1.26
N SER A 86 7.91 2.85 -1.93
CA SER A 86 7.27 2.01 -2.95
C SER A 86 6.21 1.02 -2.43
N THR A 87 6.04 0.90 -1.11
CA THR A 87 4.88 0.22 -0.50
C THR A 87 3.63 0.91 -1.00
N LYS A 88 2.66 0.15 -1.51
CA LYS A 88 1.50 0.76 -2.16
C LYS A 88 0.23 -0.03 -1.98
N ALA A 89 -0.89 0.67 -2.13
CA ALA A 89 -2.20 0.09 -2.35
C ALA A 89 -2.71 0.53 -3.72
N THR A 90 -3.20 -0.44 -4.50
CA THR A 90 -3.93 -0.18 -5.75
C THR A 90 -5.41 -0.28 -5.46
N ILE A 91 -6.13 0.83 -5.63
CA ILE A 91 -7.57 0.95 -5.47
C ILE A 91 -8.20 0.84 -6.85
N LYS A 92 -9.05 -0.17 -7.03
CA LYS A 92 -9.88 -0.29 -8.23
C LYS A 92 -11.20 0.41 -7.95
N ALA A 93 -11.47 1.49 -8.65
CA ALA A 93 -12.71 2.24 -8.55
C ALA A 93 -13.62 1.95 -9.76
N THR A 94 -14.91 1.85 -9.50
CA THR A 94 -15.95 1.74 -10.51
C THR A 94 -16.19 3.08 -11.20
N SER A 95 -16.97 3.08 -12.29
CA SER A 95 -17.36 4.30 -13.00
C SER A 95 -18.17 5.31 -12.18
N ASP A 96 -18.81 4.86 -11.08
CA ASP A 96 -19.49 5.69 -10.08
C ASP A 96 -18.59 6.02 -8.87
N GLN A 97 -17.27 5.89 -9.03
CA GLN A 97 -16.23 6.18 -8.04
C GLN A 97 -16.30 5.36 -6.75
N LYS A 98 -17.07 4.27 -6.72
CA LYS A 98 -17.07 3.35 -5.59
C LYS A 98 -15.83 2.47 -5.64
N ILE A 99 -15.27 2.18 -4.49
CA ILE A 99 -14.16 1.25 -4.36
C ILE A 99 -14.70 -0.17 -4.58
N ASP A 100 -14.23 -0.84 -5.63
CA ASP A 100 -14.52 -2.24 -5.96
C ASP A 100 -13.58 -3.19 -5.19
N SER A 101 -12.29 -2.84 -5.15
CA SER A 101 -11.29 -3.60 -4.40
C SER A 101 -10.05 -2.77 -4.10
N VAL A 102 -9.32 -3.17 -3.06
CA VAL A 102 -8.00 -2.65 -2.73
C VAL A 102 -7.01 -3.81 -2.69
N LYS A 103 -5.83 -3.62 -3.28
CA LYS A 103 -4.74 -4.60 -3.24
C LYS A 103 -3.49 -3.95 -2.70
N VAL A 104 -2.96 -4.48 -1.61
CA VAL A 104 -1.76 -3.95 -0.97
C VAL A 104 -0.53 -4.75 -1.40
N LYS A 105 0.57 -4.03 -1.61
CA LYS A 105 1.91 -4.59 -1.81
C LYS A 105 2.88 -3.92 -0.84
N LEU A 106 3.22 -4.64 0.22
CA LEU A 106 4.22 -4.20 1.20
C LEU A 106 5.64 -4.38 0.68
N ASN A 107 6.52 -3.42 0.99
CA ASN A 107 7.95 -3.48 0.71
C ASN A 107 8.73 -3.03 1.94
N CYS A 108 8.80 -3.91 2.95
CA CYS A 108 9.42 -3.64 4.26
C CYS A 108 10.66 -4.53 4.47
N LYS A 109 11.57 -4.10 5.36
CA LYS A 109 12.86 -4.77 5.63
C LYS A 109 12.77 -5.93 6.63
#